data_AF-A0A2H5ZC06-F1
#
_entry.id   AF-A0A2H5ZC06-F1
#
_cell.length_a   1.000
_cell.length_b   1.000
_cell.length_c   1.000
_cell.angle_alpha   90.00
_cell.angle_beta   90.00
_cell.angle_gamma   90.00
#
_symmetry.space_group_name_H-M   'P 1'
#
loop_
_entity.id
_entity.type
_entity.pdbx_description
1 polymer ?
#
loop_
_entity_poly.entity_id
_entity_poly.type
_entity_poly.pdbx_seq_one_letter_code
_entity_poly.pdbx_strand_id
1 'polypeptide(L)'
;MKLWPFRRKPLITEDVYGRLMTSFGRIIDREPFLKGPAEALADRVARERPELVERVDTRFYRGAAIYHLRLLAGSWIMAREGGVPFETAEVFEEAVIWKFAGAGKETGWLAKRVSQLARGEFERRTAQDD
;
A
#
# COMPACT_ATOMS: atom_id res chain seq x y z
N MET A 1 24.63 24.09 -6.99
CA MET A 1 23.37 24.01 -6.22
C MET A 1 22.23 23.72 -7.20
N LYS A 2 21.68 22.52 -7.15
CA LYS A 2 20.57 22.10 -8.01
C LYS A 2 19.27 22.47 -7.30
N LEU A 3 18.63 23.56 -7.74
CA LEU A 3 17.32 24.02 -7.27
C LEU A 3 16.25 23.03 -7.76
N TRP A 4 15.96 22.00 -6.97
CA TRP A 4 14.81 21.14 -7.24
C TRP A 4 13.57 21.98 -6.92
N PRO A 5 12.66 22.23 -7.87
CA PRO A 5 11.48 23.02 -7.57
C PRO A 5 10.71 22.24 -6.51
N PHE A 6 10.32 22.92 -5.44
CA PHE A 6 9.45 22.46 -4.39
C PHE A 6 8.41 21.46 -4.92
N ARG A 7 8.70 20.15 -4.82
CA ARG A 7 7.76 19.05 -5.07
C ARG A 7 6.72 19.13 -3.94
N ARG A 8 5.76 20.05 -4.07
CA ARG A 8 4.59 20.07 -3.18
C ARG A 8 3.91 18.72 -3.37
N LYS A 9 4.00 17.86 -2.36
CA LYS A 9 3.23 16.62 -2.32
C LYS A 9 1.76 17.00 -2.54
N PRO A 10 1.05 16.32 -3.46
CA PRO A 10 -0.35 16.63 -3.71
C PRO A 10 -1.12 16.52 -2.39
N LEU A 11 -1.99 17.50 -2.12
CA LEU A 11 -2.86 17.43 -0.95
C LEU A 11 -3.76 16.19 -1.12
N ILE A 12 -3.66 15.25 -0.19
CA ILE A 12 -4.52 14.06 -0.19
C ILE A 12 -5.93 14.49 0.24
N THR A 13 -6.90 14.23 -0.64
CA THR A 13 -8.33 14.43 -0.42
C THR A 13 -9.08 13.13 -0.73
N GLU A 14 -10.34 13.01 -0.30
CA GLU A 14 -11.18 11.85 -0.64
C GLU A 14 -11.30 11.64 -2.17
N ASP A 15 -11.36 12.73 -2.94
CA ASP A 15 -11.46 12.66 -4.40
C ASP A 15 -10.15 12.17 -5.05
N VAL A 16 -8.99 12.68 -4.61
CA VAL A 16 -7.69 12.18 -5.07
C VAL A 16 -7.51 10.71 -4.70
N TYR A 17 -7.84 10.36 -3.47
CA TYR A 17 -7.81 8.99 -2.98
C TYR A 17 -8.71 8.06 -3.78
N GLY A 18 -9.96 8.44 -4.02
CA GLY A 18 -10.92 7.66 -4.81
C GLY A 18 -10.45 7.43 -6.24
N ARG A 19 -9.79 8.42 -6.85
CA ARG A 19 -9.19 8.29 -8.19
C ARG A 19 -8.02 7.30 -8.19
N LEU A 20 -7.13 7.35 -7.19
CA LEU A 20 -6.03 6.39 -7.06
C LEU A 20 -6.56 4.96 -6.85
N MET A 21 -7.50 4.78 -5.93
CA MET A 21 -8.16 3.50 -5.67
C MET A 21 -8.79 2.91 -6.94
N THR A 22 -9.52 3.73 -7.70
CA THR A 22 -10.17 3.30 -8.95
C THR A 22 -9.14 2.94 -10.02
N SER A 23 -8.08 3.74 -10.15
CA SER A 23 -7.06 3.56 -11.20
C SER A 23 -6.26 2.28 -10.95
N PHE A 24 -5.79 2.08 -9.72
CA PHE A 24 -5.09 0.86 -9.33
C PHE A 24 -6.00 -0.36 -9.33
N GLY A 25 -7.23 -0.25 -8.82
CA GLY A 25 -8.20 -1.35 -8.83
C GLY A 25 -8.49 -1.87 -10.23
N ARG A 26 -8.66 -0.97 -11.22
CA ARG A 26 -8.87 -1.37 -12.63
C ARG A 26 -7.75 -2.21 -13.22
N ILE A 27 -6.50 -2.00 -12.79
CA ILE A 27 -5.34 -2.70 -13.35
C ILE A 27 -5.07 -3.96 -12.52
N ILE A 28 -4.90 -3.79 -11.20
CA ILE A 28 -4.52 -4.88 -10.28
C ILE A 28 -5.57 -5.98 -10.28
N ASP A 29 -6.86 -5.66 -10.30
CA ASP A 29 -7.90 -6.70 -10.24
C ASP A 29 -8.08 -7.45 -11.57
N ARG A 30 -7.61 -6.87 -12.69
CA ARG A 30 -7.68 -7.49 -14.02
C ARG A 30 -6.49 -8.39 -14.33
N GLU A 31 -5.33 -8.09 -13.77
CA GLU A 31 -4.08 -8.81 -14.06
C GLU A 31 -3.78 -9.86 -12.98
N PRO A 32 -3.94 -11.17 -13.26
CA PRO A 32 -3.76 -12.22 -12.24
C PRO A 32 -2.35 -12.24 -11.62
N PHE A 33 -1.34 -11.90 -12.42
CA PHE A 33 0.05 -11.81 -11.99
C PHE A 33 0.34 -10.65 -11.04
N LEU A 34 -0.53 -9.63 -10.99
CA LEU A 34 -0.48 -8.58 -9.98
C LEU A 34 -1.38 -8.92 -8.80
N LYS A 35 -2.62 -9.35 -9.07
CA LYS A 35 -3.64 -9.62 -8.06
C LYS A 35 -3.19 -10.62 -7.01
N GLY A 36 -2.71 -11.79 -7.45
CA GLY A 36 -2.33 -12.89 -6.55
C GLY A 36 -1.20 -12.50 -5.59
N PRO A 37 -0.04 -12.02 -6.09
CA PRO A 37 1.05 -11.58 -5.21
C PRO A 37 0.68 -10.42 -4.29
N ALA A 38 -0.11 -9.45 -4.79
CA ALA A 38 -0.57 -8.33 -3.98
C ALA A 38 -1.50 -8.78 -2.84
N GLU A 39 -2.40 -9.73 -3.10
CA GLU A 39 -3.31 -10.31 -2.11
C GLU A 39 -2.52 -11.11 -1.06
N ALA A 40 -1.56 -11.94 -1.49
CA ALA A 40 -0.71 -12.69 -0.58
C ALA A 40 0.10 -11.77 0.35
N LEU A 41 0.60 -10.64 -0.15
CA LEU A 41 1.31 -9.64 0.67
C LEU A 41 0.36 -8.95 1.67
N ALA A 42 -0.83 -8.54 1.23
CA ALA A 42 -1.82 -7.92 2.09
C ALA A 42 -2.25 -8.88 3.22
N ASP A 43 -2.54 -10.13 2.89
CA ASP A 43 -2.90 -11.18 3.84
C ASP A 43 -1.78 -11.45 4.85
N ARG A 44 -0.52 -11.49 4.39
CA ARG A 44 0.62 -11.66 5.28
C ARG A 44 0.68 -10.53 6.31
N VAL A 45 0.56 -9.27 5.88
CA VAL A 45 0.60 -8.12 6.79
C VAL A 45 -0.59 -8.11 7.74
N ALA A 46 -1.78 -8.47 7.25
CA ALA A 46 -2.98 -8.53 8.06
C ALA A 46 -2.87 -9.55 9.21
N ARG A 47 -2.17 -10.67 8.99
CA ARG A 47 -1.90 -11.67 10.05
C ARG A 47 -0.90 -11.19 11.09
N GLU A 48 -0.02 -10.25 10.76
CA GLU A 48 0.95 -9.70 11.73
C GLU A 48 0.27 -8.80 12.78
N ARG A 49 -0.84 -8.13 12.42
CA ARG A 49 -1.57 -7.18 13.28
C ARG A 49 -3.10 -7.24 13.04
N PRO A 50 -3.78 -8.35 13.38
CA PRO A 50 -5.21 -8.51 13.13
C PRO A 50 -6.06 -7.46 13.87
N GLU A 51 -5.58 -6.95 15.00
CA GLU A 51 -6.25 -5.92 15.78
C GLU A 51 -6.33 -4.57 15.04
N LEU A 52 -5.35 -4.26 14.19
CA LEU A 52 -5.36 -3.03 13.38
C LEU A 52 -6.28 -3.18 12.17
N VAL A 53 -6.34 -4.38 11.61
CA VAL A 53 -7.27 -4.74 10.54
C VAL A 53 -8.72 -4.57 11.00
N GLU A 54 -9.05 -5.10 12.18
CA GLU A 54 -10.40 -4.99 12.74
C GLU A 54 -10.81 -3.53 12.99
N ARG A 55 -9.89 -2.68 13.46
CA ARG A 55 -10.14 -1.24 13.65
C ARG A 55 -10.51 -0.54 12.33
N VAL A 56 -9.73 -0.81 11.29
CA VAL A 56 -9.97 -0.24 9.95
C VAL A 56 -11.32 -0.73 9.41
N ASP A 57 -11.58 -2.03 9.48
CA ASP A 57 -12.82 -2.62 8.98
C ASP A 57 -14.06 -2.11 9.72
N THR A 58 -13.98 -1.95 11.04
CA THR A 58 -15.05 -1.39 11.88
C THR A 58 -15.34 0.06 11.53
N ARG A 59 -14.29 0.85 11.23
CA ARG A 59 -14.43 2.28 10.92
C ARG A 59 -15.06 2.53 9.55
N PHE A 60 -14.78 1.65 8.59
CA PHE A 60 -15.19 1.79 7.19
C PHE A 60 -16.22 0.73 6.82
N TYR A 61 -15.76 -0.41 6.32
CA TYR A 61 -16.58 -1.55 5.94
C TYR A 61 -15.76 -2.83 6.11
N ARG A 62 -16.46 -3.96 6.30
CA ARG A 62 -15.81 -5.27 6.42
C ARG A 62 -14.97 -5.58 5.17
N GLY A 63 -13.71 -5.95 5.37
CA GLY A 63 -12.74 -6.21 4.30
C GLY A 63 -12.05 -4.97 3.74
N ALA A 64 -12.30 -3.77 4.28
CA ALA A 64 -11.65 -2.55 3.85
C ALA A 64 -10.13 -2.66 3.97
N ALA A 65 -9.59 -3.10 5.11
CA ALA A 65 -8.15 -3.13 5.32
C ALA A 65 -7.45 -3.96 4.23
N ILE A 66 -7.91 -5.20 4.01
CA ILE A 66 -7.33 -6.11 3.02
C ILE A 66 -7.42 -5.52 1.62
N TYR A 67 -8.58 -4.99 1.23
CA TYR A 67 -8.78 -4.43 -0.12
C TYR A 67 -7.79 -3.31 -0.40
N HIS A 68 -7.65 -2.36 0.52
CA HIS A 68 -6.75 -1.23 0.37
C HIS A 68 -5.27 -1.64 0.38
N LEU A 69 -4.89 -2.55 1.29
CA LEU A 69 -3.52 -3.07 1.36
C LEU A 69 -3.13 -3.86 0.12
N ARG A 70 -4.07 -4.62 -0.47
CA ARG A 70 -3.85 -5.32 -1.75
C ARG A 70 -3.56 -4.32 -2.86
N LEU A 71 -4.38 -3.28 -3.00
CA LEU A 71 -4.12 -2.28 -4.05
C LEU A 71 -2.78 -1.57 -3.82
N LEU A 72 -2.45 -1.26 -2.57
CA LEU A 72 -1.17 -0.65 -2.22
C LEU A 72 0.01 -1.57 -2.58
N ALA A 73 -0.06 -2.85 -2.22
CA ALA A 73 0.95 -3.84 -2.59
C ALA A 73 1.13 -3.93 -4.11
N GLY A 74 0.02 -4.00 -4.87
CA GLY A 74 0.07 -4.04 -6.33
C GLY A 74 0.67 -2.77 -6.94
N SER A 75 0.40 -1.59 -6.37
CA SER A 75 1.02 -0.34 -6.85
C SER A 75 2.55 -0.36 -6.73
N TRP A 76 3.08 -0.94 -5.64
CA TRP A 76 4.52 -1.11 -5.45
C TRP A 76 5.14 -2.16 -6.35
N ILE A 77 4.44 -3.28 -6.59
CA ILE A 77 4.87 -4.29 -7.56
C ILE A 77 4.98 -3.65 -8.96
N MET A 78 3.93 -2.95 -9.39
CA MET A 78 3.93 -2.21 -10.66
C MET A 78 5.06 -1.19 -10.73
N ALA A 79 5.35 -0.46 -9.65
CA ALA A 79 6.44 0.52 -9.63
C ALA A 79 7.80 -0.14 -9.86
N ARG A 80 8.04 -1.31 -9.25
CA ARG A 80 9.29 -2.06 -9.41
C ARG A 80 9.45 -2.66 -10.81
N GLU A 81 8.35 -3.04 -11.44
CA GLU A 81 8.34 -3.59 -12.80
C GLU A 81 8.31 -2.49 -13.88
N GLY A 82 8.31 -1.21 -13.49
CA GLY A 82 8.29 -0.07 -14.41
C GLY A 82 6.90 0.25 -14.98
N GLY A 83 5.83 -0.35 -14.46
CA GLY A 83 4.45 -0.08 -14.86
C GLY A 83 3.90 1.27 -14.39
N VAL A 84 4.46 1.84 -13.31
CA VAL A 84 4.19 3.21 -12.83
C VAL A 84 5.46 3.84 -12.23
N PRO A 85 5.58 5.17 -12.14
CA PRO A 85 6.66 5.80 -11.38
C PRO A 85 6.60 5.45 -9.88
N PHE A 86 7.77 5.31 -9.24
CA PHE A 86 7.87 5.07 -7.80
C PHE A 86 7.12 6.13 -6.98
N GLU A 87 7.20 7.40 -7.38
CA GLU A 87 6.50 8.49 -6.69
C GLU A 87 4.98 8.34 -6.73
N THR A 88 4.43 7.63 -7.72
CA THR A 88 2.99 7.35 -7.78
C THR A 88 2.59 6.35 -6.69
N ALA A 89 3.41 5.33 -6.45
CA ALA A 89 3.20 4.39 -5.37
C ALA A 89 3.41 5.05 -3.98
N GLU A 90 4.39 5.94 -3.85
CA GLU A 90 4.60 6.74 -2.63
C GLU A 90 3.39 7.62 -2.30
N VAL A 91 2.85 8.35 -3.27
CA VAL A 91 1.64 9.17 -3.06
C VAL A 91 0.46 8.29 -2.66
N PHE A 92 0.34 7.09 -3.23
CA PHE A 92 -0.74 6.19 -2.86
C PHE A 92 -0.56 5.60 -1.46
N GLU A 93 0.66 5.26 -1.06
CA GLU A 93 0.97 4.88 0.33
C GLU A 93 0.54 5.98 1.31
N GLU A 94 0.93 7.23 1.04
CA GLU A 94 0.53 8.38 1.86
C GLU A 94 -0.98 8.53 1.92
N ALA A 95 -1.67 8.28 0.80
CA ALA A 95 -3.11 8.36 0.73
C ALA A 95 -3.80 7.26 1.57
N VAL A 96 -3.29 6.03 1.55
CA VAL A 96 -3.78 4.93 2.40
C VAL A 96 -3.51 5.22 3.87
N ILE A 97 -2.32 5.72 4.23
CA ILE A 97 -2.00 6.12 5.61
C ILE A 97 -2.96 7.21 6.08
N TRP A 98 -3.17 8.25 5.27
CA TRP A 98 -4.12 9.33 5.56
C TRP A 98 -5.55 8.79 5.75
N LYS A 99 -6.00 7.89 4.88
CA LYS A 99 -7.33 7.29 5.01
C LYS A 99 -7.44 6.50 6.31
N PHE A 100 -6.48 5.63 6.59
CA PHE A 100 -6.49 4.74 7.75
C PHE A 100 -6.38 5.50 9.07
N ALA A 101 -5.77 6.70 9.10
CA ALA A 101 -5.67 7.53 10.29
C ALA A 101 -7.03 7.81 10.97
N GLY A 102 -8.14 7.79 10.21
CA GLY A 102 -9.50 7.88 10.75
C GLY A 102 -9.95 6.72 11.64
N ALA A 103 -9.20 5.61 11.66
CA ALA A 103 -9.40 4.43 12.50
C ALA A 103 -8.36 4.31 13.64
N GLY A 104 -7.45 5.29 13.78
CA GLY A 104 -6.33 5.27 14.72
C GLY A 104 -5.00 5.55 14.03
N LYS A 105 -4.08 6.29 14.67
CA LYS A 105 -2.80 6.70 14.02
C LYS A 105 -1.87 5.51 13.76
N GLU A 106 -1.95 4.51 14.61
CA GLU A 106 -1.19 3.26 14.57
C GLU A 106 -1.54 2.38 13.35
N THR A 107 -2.74 2.55 12.77
CA THR A 107 -3.16 1.79 11.58
C THR A 107 -2.30 2.10 10.35
N GLY A 108 -1.63 3.26 10.32
CA GLY A 108 -0.62 3.58 9.31
C GLY A 108 0.56 2.60 9.27
N TRP A 109 0.76 1.80 10.32
CA TRP A 109 1.70 0.69 10.34
C TRP A 109 1.40 -0.33 9.23
N LEU A 110 0.12 -0.65 8.97
CA LEU A 110 -0.28 -1.64 7.96
C LEU A 110 0.20 -1.24 6.56
N ALA A 111 -0.05 0.01 6.18
CA ALA A 111 0.37 0.54 4.89
C ALA A 111 1.90 0.56 4.75
N LYS A 112 2.61 1.07 5.76
CA LYS A 112 4.08 1.08 5.77
C LYS A 112 4.68 -0.33 5.66
N ARG A 113 4.09 -1.27 6.38
CA ARG A 113 4.56 -2.66 6.39
C ARG A 113 4.36 -3.33 5.05
N VAL A 114 3.21 -3.14 4.39
CA VAL A 114 2.98 -3.74 3.07
C VAL A 114 3.91 -3.11 2.01
N SER A 115 4.12 -1.78 2.07
CA SER A 115 5.07 -1.07 1.20
C SER A 115 6.50 -1.58 1.38
N GLN A 116 6.94 -1.80 2.62
CA GLN A 116 8.26 -2.37 2.92
C GLN A 116 8.43 -3.76 2.28
N LEU A 117 7.46 -4.65 2.49
CA LEU A 117 7.53 -6.01 1.94
C LEU A 117 7.47 -6.02 0.41
N ALA A 118 6.61 -5.22 -0.21
CA ALA A 118 6.49 -5.14 -1.67
C ALA A 118 7.76 -4.59 -2.34
N ARG A 119 8.46 -3.66 -1.65
CA ARG A 119 9.77 -3.14 -2.07
C ARG A 119 10.92 -4.13 -1.92
N GLY A 120 10.71 -5.26 -1.23
CA GLY A 120 11.78 -6.21 -0.94
C GLY A 120 12.67 -5.80 0.23
N GLU A 121 12.23 -4.84 1.05
CA GLU A 121 12.97 -4.29 2.20
C GLU A 121 12.83 -5.18 3.45
N PHE A 122 13.03 -6.48 3.27
CA PHE A 122 13.13 -7.44 4.37
C PHE A 122 14.58 -7.91 4.52
N GLU A 123 14.95 -8.25 5.76
CA GLU A 123 16.13 -9.07 6.02
C GLU A 123 16.00 -10.32 5.13
N ARG A 124 16.79 -10.39 4.06
CA ARG A 124 17.06 -11.68 3.44
C ARG A 124 17.67 -12.51 4.56
N ARG A 125 17.00 -13.60 4.98
CA ARG A 125 17.73 -14.70 5.56
C ARG A 125 18.75 -15.10 4.50
N THR A 126 20.00 -14.71 4.70
CA THR A 126 21.12 -15.36 4.04
C THR A 126 20.98 -16.82 4.41
N ALA A 127 20.60 -17.65 3.43
CA ALA A 127 20.72 -19.09 3.54
C ALA A 127 22.22 -19.41 3.59
N GLN A 128 22.82 -19.23 4.76
CA GLN A 128 24.20 -19.56 5.05
C GLN A 128 24.39 -19.57 6.57
N ASP A 129 23.73 -20.53 7.22
CA ASP A 129 24.07 -21.03 8.55
C ASP A 129 23.53 -22.47 8.60
N ASP A 130 24.17 -23.35 7.82
CA ASP A 130 24.21 -24.81 7.99
C ASP A 130 25.55 -25.31 7.44
#